data_AF-A0A931T1A8-F1
#
_entry.id   AF-A0A931T1A8-F1
#
_cell.length_a   1.000
_cell.length_b   1.000
_cell.length_c   1.000
_cell.angle_alpha   90.00
_cell.angle_beta   90.00
_cell.angle_gamma   90.00
#
_symmetry.space_group_name_H-M   'P 1'
#
loop_
_entity.id
_entity.type
_entity.pdbx_description
1 polymer ?
#
loop_
_entity_poly.entity_id
_entity_poly.type
_entity_poly.pdbx_seq_one_letter_code
_entity_poly.pdbx_strand_id
1 'polypeptide(L)' 'MAFEWDPEKAEANRRKHGVDFADAVGAFGDPFALTQEDPHQTE' A
#
# COMPACT_ATOMS: atom_id res chain seq x y z
N MET A 1 5.89 0.83 14.47
CA MET A 1 4.91 0.14 13.61
C MET A 1 5.65 -0.95 12.87
N ALA A 2 5.24 -2.21 13.02
CA ALA A 2 5.71 -3.28 12.16
C ALA A 2 4.65 -3.45 11.06
N PHE A 3 5.08 -3.45 9.80
CA PHE A 3 4.20 -3.75 8.67
C PHE A 3 4.29 -5.25 8.42
N GLU A 4 3.13 -5.87 8.28
CA GLU A 4 3.01 -7.29 7.95
C GLU A 4 1.96 -7.46 6.85
N TRP A 5 2.14 -8.51 6.05
CA TRP A 5 1.22 -8.86 4.99
C TRP A 5 1.27 -10.36 4.76
N ASP A 6 0.17 -10.87 4.22
CA ASP A 6 0.10 -12.22 3.71
C ASP A 6 1.09 -12.41 2.53
N PRO A 7 1.94 -13.46 2.54
CA PRO A 7 2.92 -13.70 1.49
C PRO A 7 2.29 -13.92 0.11
N GLU A 8 1.15 -14.63 0.02
CA GLU A 8 0.48 -14.90 -1.25
C GLU A 8 -0.07 -13.60 -1.85
N LYS A 9 -0.62 -12.73 -1.00
CA LYS A 9 -1.07 -11.38 -1.40
C LYS A 9 0.09 -10.51 -1.88
N ALA A 10 1.25 -10.57 -1.22
CA ALA A 10 2.42 -9.80 -1.64
C ALA A 10 2.93 -10.24 -3.01
N GLU A 11 3.01 -11.56 -3.26
CA GLU A 11 3.39 -12.08 -4.58
C GLU A 11 2.35 -11.69 -5.64
N ALA A 12 1.06 -11.84 -5.34
CA ALA A 12 -0.02 -11.45 -6.24
C ALA A 12 0.02 -9.95 -6.55
N ASN A 13 0.28 -9.10 -5.56
CA ASN A 13 0.41 -7.65 -5.73
C ASN A 13 1.60 -7.31 -6.62
N ARG A 14 2.77 -7.90 -6.36
CA ARG A 14 3.96 -7.69 -7.17
C ARG A 14 3.74 -8.10 -8.63
N ARG A 15 3.05 -9.23 -8.87
CA ARG A 15 2.71 -9.67 -10.23
C ARG A 15 1.71 -8.75 -10.92
N LYS A 16 0.69 -8.29 -10.19
CA LYS A 16 -0.42 -7.48 -10.76
C LYS A 16 -0.03 -6.02 -10.96
N HIS A 17 0.75 -5.45 -10.05
CA HIS A 17 1.02 -4.02 -9.95
C HIS A 17 2.50 -3.66 -10.11
N GLY A 18 3.42 -4.64 -10.09
CA GLY A 18 4.85 -4.40 -10.23
C GLY A 18 5.53 -3.81 -8.99
N VAL A 19 4.81 -3.72 -7.87
CA VAL A 19 5.28 -3.08 -6.63
C VAL A 19 5.32 -4.10 -5.49
N ASP A 20 6.44 -4.17 -4.77
CA ASP A 20 6.53 -4.91 -3.52
C ASP A 20 5.96 -4.08 -2.36
N PHE A 21 5.27 -4.72 -1.42
CA PHE A 21 4.76 -4.01 -0.24
C PHE A 21 5.88 -3.45 0.63
N ALA A 22 7.05 -4.10 0.67
CA ALA A 22 8.21 -3.59 1.40
C ALA A 22 8.67 -2.24 0.86
N ASP A 23 8.61 -2.02 -0.45
CA ASP A 23 8.97 -0.75 -1.08
C ASP A 23 7.92 0.34 -0.80
N ALA A 24 6.64 -0.05 -0.67
CA ALA A 24 5.52 0.86 -0.45
C ALA A 24 5.41 1.37 1.01
N VAL A 25 6.06 0.70 1.98
CA VAL A 25 6.01 1.09 3.40
C VAL A 25 6.38 2.56 3.62
N GLY A 26 7.37 3.07 2.87
CA GLY A 26 7.85 4.44 3.00
C GLY A 26 6.77 5.51 2.77
N ALA A 27 5.75 5.20 1.96
CA ALA A 27 4.66 6.14 1.65
C ALA A 27 3.84 6.52 2.91
N PHE A 28 3.73 5.61 3.88
CA PHE A 28 2.99 5.88 5.13
C PHE A 28 3.73 6.79 6.10
N GLY A 29 5.04 6.99 5.90
CA GLY A 29 5.88 7.86 6.74
C GLY A 29 6.29 9.16 6.06
N ASP A 30 5.87 9.40 4.82
CA ASP A 30 6.24 10.59 4.08
C ASP A 30 5.52 11.84 4.61
N PRO A 31 6.23 12.83 5.19
CA PRO A 31 5.61 14.05 5.70
C PRO A 31 4.99 14.93 4.61
N PHE A 32 5.29 14.68 3.33
CA PHE A 32 4.73 15.37 2.17
C PHE A 32 3.75 14.50 1.38
N ALA A 33 3.30 13.37 1.94
CA ALA A 33 2.30 12.52 1.31
C ALA A 33 1.03 13.31 0.96
N LEU A 34 0.58 13.20 -0.29
CA LEU A 34 -0.70 13.75 -0.71
C LEU A 34 -1.82 12.77 -0.33
N THR A 35 -2.77 13.23 0.47
CA THR A 35 -3.97 12.47 0.83
C THR A 35 -5.19 13.06 0.13
N GLN A 36 -5.99 12.20 -0.49
CA GLN A 36 -7.28 12.57 -1.08
C GLN A 36 -8.38 11.72 -0.44
N GLU A 37 -9.49 12.35 -0.06
CA GLU A 37 -10.67 11.63 0.43
C GLU A 37 -11.32 10.84 -0.72
N ASP A 38 -11.71 9.60 -0.44
CA ASP A 38 -12.40 8.76 -1.41
C ASP A 38 -13.83 9.28 -1.61
N PRO A 39 -14.21 9.70 -2.84
CA PRO A 39 -15.56 10.20 -3.13
C PRO A 39 -16.66 9.13 -3.06
N HIS A 40 -16.30 7.85 -2.96
CA HIS A 40 -17.21 6.71 -2.92
C HIS A 40 -17.11 5.92 -1.60
N GLN A 41 -16.94 6.61 -0.47
CA GLN A 41 -16.81 6.00 0.86
C GLN A 41 -18.01 5.15 1.34
N THR A 42 -19.16 5.20 0.67
CA THR A 42 -20.32 4.35 0.99
C THR A 42 -20.33 3.11 0.09
N GLU A 43 -20.18 1.93 0.70
CA GLU A 43 -20.43 0.61 0.09
C GLU A 43 -21.87 0.41 -0.39
#